data_AF-A0A845UZ65-F1
#
_entry.id   AF-A0A845UZ65-F1
#
_cell.length_a   1.000
_cell.length_b   1.000
_cell.length_c   1.000
_cell.angle_alpha   90.00
_cell.angle_beta   90.00
_cell.angle_gamma   90.00
#
_symmetry.space_group_name_H-M   'P 1'
#
loop_
_entity.id
_entity.type
_entity.pdbx_description
1 polymer ?
#
loop_
_entity_poly.entity_id
_entity_poly.type
_entity_poly.pdbx_seq_one_letter_code
_entity_poly.pdbx_strand_id
1 'polypeptide(L)'
;MNASATPPPELDHIRALGREMRECVQNADLEAAGELAAERHRRVVALFDDGPEPAGDEQVAEQLRELLDADKELLSVLAALRDQLASELGEARAGARGVRAYMDTAEEA
;
A
#
# COMPACT_ATOMS: atom_id res chain seq x y z
N MET A 1 38.40 -3.41 11.73
CA MET A 1 37.86 -3.67 10.38
C MET A 1 36.40 -4.00 10.58
N ASN A 2 35.52 -3.07 10.24
CA ASN A 2 34.08 -3.23 10.42
C ASN A 2 33.59 -4.32 9.46
N ALA A 3 33.14 -5.44 10.01
CA ALA A 3 32.36 -6.39 9.25
C ALA A 3 31.13 -5.64 8.75
N SER A 4 31.03 -5.50 7.43
CA SER A 4 29.81 -5.05 6.75
C SER A 4 28.72 -6.04 7.14
N ALA A 5 27.92 -5.71 8.17
CA ALA A 5 26.80 -6.54 8.55
C ALA A 5 25.77 -6.43 7.43
N THR A 6 25.69 -7.48 6.61
CA THR A 6 24.66 -7.66 5.62
C THR A 6 23.31 -7.55 6.35
N PRO A 7 22.35 -6.76 5.82
CA PRO A 7 21.00 -6.70 6.39
C PRO A 7 20.47 -8.13 6.61
N PRO A 8 19.63 -8.36 7.63
CA PRO A 8 18.86 -9.59 7.71
C PRO A 8 18.14 -9.73 6.37
N PRO A 9 18.33 -10.84 5.63
CA PRO A 9 17.76 -11.00 4.29
C PRO A 9 16.23 -10.84 4.30
N GLU A 10 15.58 -11.02 5.46
CA GLU A 10 14.15 -10.82 5.63
C GLU A 10 13.72 -9.34 5.54
N LEU A 11 14.50 -8.39 6.05
CA LEU A 11 14.17 -6.96 5.95
C LEU A 11 14.20 -6.48 4.50
N ASP A 12 15.15 -6.96 3.70
CA ASP A 12 15.24 -6.64 2.29
C ASP A 12 14.05 -7.20 1.49
N HIS A 13 13.59 -8.41 1.81
CA HIS A 13 12.38 -8.98 1.22
C HIS A 13 11.12 -8.18 1.59
N ILE A 14 10.95 -7.82 2.87
CA ILE A 14 9.81 -6.99 3.31
C ILE A 14 9.80 -5.63 2.59
N ARG A 15 10.97 -5.05 2.33
CA ARG A 15 11.12 -3.82 1.53
C ARG A 15 10.78 -4.03 0.07
N ALA A 16 11.23 -5.14 -0.53
CA ALA A 16 10.90 -5.47 -1.92
C ALA A 16 9.38 -5.57 -2.12
N LEU A 17 8.70 -6.29 -1.24
CA LEU A 17 7.23 -6.37 -1.24
C LEU A 17 6.59 -4.99 -1.10
N GLY A 18 7.11 -4.11 -0.25
CA GLY A 18 6.60 -2.74 -0.12
C GLY A 18 6.74 -1.90 -1.40
N ARG A 19 7.84 -2.09 -2.15
CA ARG A 19 8.03 -1.44 -3.46
C ARG A 19 7.06 -1.98 -4.51
N GLU A 20 6.91 -3.30 -4.60
CA GLU A 20 5.97 -3.95 -5.51
C GLU A 20 4.53 -3.53 -5.21
N MET A 21 4.14 -3.46 -3.93
CA MET A 21 2.83 -2.94 -3.50
C MET A 21 2.60 -1.52 -4.00
N ARG A 22 3.61 -0.65 -3.93
CA ARG A 22 3.51 0.72 -4.44
C ARG A 22 3.29 0.74 -5.94
N GLU A 23 3.99 -0.09 -6.70
CA GLU A 23 3.79 -0.21 -8.15
C GLU A 23 2.37 -0.69 -8.47
N CYS A 24 1.85 -1.70 -7.78
CA CYS A 24 0.46 -2.15 -7.93
C CYS A 24 -0.53 -1.02 -7.64
N VAL A 25 -0.36 -0.27 -6.55
CA VAL A 25 -1.23 0.86 -6.19
C VAL A 25 -1.18 1.97 -7.23
N GLN A 26 0.01 2.32 -7.74
CA GLN A 26 0.17 3.32 -8.80
C GLN A 26 -0.52 2.91 -10.10
N ASN A 27 -0.62 1.60 -10.37
CA ASN A 27 -1.34 1.05 -11.51
C ASN A 27 -2.83 0.74 -11.22
N ALA A 28 -3.33 1.12 -10.05
CA ALA A 28 -4.67 0.78 -9.55
C ALA A 28 -5.00 -0.73 -9.51
N ASP A 29 -3.97 -1.58 -9.46
CA ASP A 29 -4.10 -3.02 -9.27
C ASP A 29 -4.22 -3.35 -7.77
N LEU A 30 -5.42 -3.12 -7.23
CA LEU A 30 -5.69 -3.29 -5.80
C LEU A 30 -5.72 -4.77 -5.36
N GLU A 31 -5.99 -5.70 -6.27
CA GLU A 31 -6.01 -7.13 -5.99
C GLU A 31 -4.59 -7.64 -5.73
N ALA A 32 -3.66 -7.38 -6.67
CA ALA A 32 -2.26 -7.73 -6.49
C ALA A 32 -1.64 -7.02 -5.28
N ALA A 33 -1.97 -5.73 -5.08
CA ALA A 33 -1.53 -5.00 -3.89
C ALA A 33 -2.00 -5.66 -2.59
N GLY A 34 -3.22 -6.21 -2.56
CA GLY A 34 -3.77 -6.93 -1.41
C GLY A 34 -3.06 -8.25 -1.12
N GLU A 35 -2.72 -9.03 -2.15
CA GLU A 35 -1.96 -10.28 -1.99
C GLU A 35 -0.56 -10.02 -1.44
N LEU A 36 0.14 -9.02 -1.99
CA LEU A 36 1.46 -8.59 -1.53
C LEU A 36 1.41 -8.06 -0.09
N ALA A 37 0.35 -7.32 0.27
CA ALA A 37 0.15 -6.84 1.64
C ALA A 37 0.01 -7.99 2.65
N ALA A 38 -0.75 -9.03 2.30
CA ALA A 38 -0.92 -10.21 3.14
C ALA A 38 0.40 -10.95 3.34
N GLU A 39 1.18 -11.13 2.26
CA GLU A 39 2.50 -11.75 2.34
C GLU A 39 3.50 -10.92 3.16
N ARG A 40 3.55 -9.61 2.92
CA ARG A 40 4.41 -8.69 3.67
C ARG A 40 4.06 -8.70 5.16
N HIS A 41 2.78 -8.72 5.51
CA HIS A 41 2.32 -8.82 6.88
C HIS A 41 2.79 -10.11 7.56
N ARG A 42 2.64 -11.27 6.90
CA ARG A 42 3.13 -12.56 7.42
C ARG A 42 4.62 -12.50 7.77
N ARG A 43 5.43 -11.92 6.90
CA ARG A 43 6.88 -11.80 7.09
C ARG A 43 7.28 -10.84 8.20
N VAL A 44 6.60 -9.69 8.29
CA VAL A 44 6.81 -8.75 9.40
C VAL A 44 6.50 -9.43 10.73
N VAL A 45 5.38 -10.15 10.83
CA VAL A 45 5.04 -10.90 12.05
C VAL A 45 6.12 -11.93 12.38
N ALA A 46 6.52 -12.76 11.41
CA ALA A 46 7.57 -13.77 11.61
C ALA A 46 8.91 -13.16 12.06
N LEU A 47 9.27 -11.97 11.55
CA LEU A 47 10.48 -11.27 11.94
C LEU A 47 10.48 -10.87 13.43
N PHE A 48 9.32 -10.50 13.99
CA PHE A 48 9.22 -10.08 15.38
C PHE A 48 8.94 -11.24 16.34
N ASP A 49 8.25 -12.30 15.89
CA ASP A 49 7.91 -13.46 16.73
C ASP A 49 9.05 -14.50 16.80
N ASP A 50 9.67 -14.80 15.65
CA ASP A 50 10.67 -15.87 15.51
C ASP A 50 12.08 -15.34 15.19
N GLY A 51 12.22 -14.03 15.01
CA GLY A 51 13.48 -13.40 14.66
C GLY A 51 14.47 -13.30 15.82
N PRO A 52 15.77 -13.15 15.53
CA PRO A 52 16.76 -12.88 16.56
C PRO A 52 16.43 -11.57 17.27
N GLU A 53 16.58 -11.54 18.60
CA GLU A 53 16.41 -10.32 19.38
C GLU A 53 17.34 -9.23 18.82
N PRO A 54 16.81 -8.04 18.46
CA PRO A 54 17.63 -7.00 17.83
C PRO A 54 18.67 -6.54 18.85
N ALA A 55 19.91 -6.98 18.66
CA ALA A 55 21.01 -6.75 19.59
C ALA A 55 21.48 -5.30 19.53
N GLY A 56 20.70 -4.34 20.05
CA GLY A 56 21.09 -2.92 20.20
C GLY A 56 21.71 -2.28 18.95
N ASP A 57 21.43 -2.83 17.77
CA ASP A 57 22.16 -2.53 16.56
C ASP A 57 21.53 -1.31 15.89
N GLU A 58 22.25 -0.19 15.95
CA GLU A 58 21.84 1.07 15.31
C GLU A 58 21.54 0.88 13.82
N GLN A 59 22.21 -0.07 13.16
CA GLN A 59 21.96 -0.39 11.75
C GLN A 59 20.58 -1.02 11.55
N VAL A 60 20.15 -1.92 12.42
CA VAL A 60 18.79 -2.52 12.38
C VAL A 60 17.75 -1.45 12.70
N ALA A 61 18.03 -0.56 13.66
CA ALA A 61 17.15 0.55 14.00
C ALA A 61 16.95 1.51 12.80
N GLU A 62 18.03 1.88 12.11
CA GLU A 62 17.96 2.69 10.88
C GLU A 62 17.15 1.98 9.80
N GLN A 63 17.34 0.67 9.64
CA GLN A 63 16.60 -0.09 8.65
C GLN A 63 15.09 -0.16 8.92
N LEU A 64 14.70 -0.24 10.19
CA LEU A 64 13.29 -0.18 10.59
C LEU A 64 12.71 1.22 10.36
N ARG A 65 13.48 2.29 10.57
CA ARG A 65 13.05 3.67 10.25
C ARG A 65 12.77 3.83 8.77
N GLU A 66 13.70 3.40 7.91
CA GLU A 66 13.52 3.41 6.45
C GLU A 66 12.28 2.62 6.02
N LEU A 67 11.99 1.49 6.68
CA LEU A 67 10.80 0.69 6.39
C LEU A 67 9.52 1.44 6.76
N LEU A 68 9.49 2.08 7.92
CA LEU A 68 8.35 2.87 8.39
C LEU A 68 8.12 4.10 7.52
N ASP A 69 9.18 4.74 7.03
CA ASP A 69 9.05 5.87 6.11
C ASP A 69 8.48 5.44 4.76
N ALA A 70 8.91 4.30 4.22
CA ALA A 70 8.30 3.71 3.04
C ALA A 70 6.81 3.39 3.25
N ASP A 71 6.42 2.89 4.43
CA ASP A 71 5.02 2.62 4.77
C ASP A 71 4.17 3.89 4.84
N LYS A 72 4.72 4.99 5.39
CA LYS A 72 4.03 6.30 5.39
C LYS A 72 3.81 6.80 3.96
N GLU A 73 4.80 6.65 3.08
CA GLU A 73 4.66 7.03 1.67
C GLU A 73 3.57 6.19 0.99
N LEU A 74 3.55 4.87 1.21
CA LEU A 74 2.54 4.00 0.63
C LEU A 74 1.13 4.37 1.12
N LEU A 75 0.96 4.65 2.41
CA LEU A 75 -0.31 5.12 2.98
C LEU A 75 -0.78 6.43 2.35
N SER A 76 0.15 7.34 2.06
CA SER A 76 -0.15 8.59 1.36
C SER A 76 -0.66 8.35 -0.06
N VAL A 77 -0.01 7.45 -0.82
CA VAL A 77 -0.44 7.09 -2.17
C VAL A 77 -1.80 6.38 -2.16
N LEU A 78 -2.03 5.46 -1.22
CA LEU A 78 -3.32 4.79 -1.04
C LEU A 78 -4.44 5.79 -0.71
N ALA A 79 -4.16 6.78 0.14
CA ALA A 79 -5.13 7.83 0.46
C ALA A 79 -5.49 8.66 -0.78
N ALA A 80 -4.50 9.04 -1.59
CA ALA A 80 -4.73 9.77 -2.83
C ALA A 80 -5.58 8.96 -3.83
N LEU A 81 -5.27 7.68 -4.01
CA LEU A 81 -6.06 6.79 -4.87
C LEU A 81 -7.51 6.62 -4.37
N ARG A 82 -7.70 6.46 -3.06
CA ARG A 82 -9.03 6.39 -2.46
C ARG A 82 -9.84 7.66 -2.76
N ASP A 83 -9.23 8.83 -2.59
CA ASP A 83 -9.90 10.11 -2.81
C ASP A 83 -10.25 10.30 -4.31
N GLN A 84 -9.38 9.85 -5.22
CA GLN A 84 -9.66 9.79 -6.65
C GLN A 84 -10.86 8.88 -6.96
N LEU A 85 -10.85 7.63 -6.49
CA LEU A 85 -11.95 6.69 -6.71
C LEU A 85 -13.28 7.20 -6.14
N ALA A 86 -13.24 7.90 -5.00
CA ALA A 86 -14.43 8.52 -4.41
C ALA A 86 -14.99 9.64 -5.30
N SER A 87 -14.12 10.45 -5.91
CA SER A 87 -14.51 11.49 -6.88
C SER A 87 -15.17 10.87 -8.12
N GLU A 88 -14.52 9.89 -8.74
CA GLU A 88 -15.02 9.19 -9.94
C GLU A 88 -16.38 8.53 -9.68
N LEU A 89 -16.55 7.89 -8.51
CA LEU A 89 -17.83 7.32 -8.11
C LEU A 89 -18.92 8.39 -7.93
N GLY A 90 -18.55 9.56 -7.39
CA GLY A 90 -19.45 10.71 -7.25
C GLY A 90 -19.96 11.21 -8.61
N GLU A 91 -19.06 11.36 -9.57
CA GLU A 91 -19.35 11.75 -10.95
C GLU A 91 -20.24 10.73 -11.66
N ALA A 92 -19.90 9.44 -11.57
CA ALA A 92 -20.70 8.36 -12.16
C ALA A 92 -22.13 8.35 -11.62
N ARG A 93 -22.30 8.53 -10.30
CA ARG A 93 -23.63 8.63 -9.66
C ARG A 93 -24.40 9.87 -10.10
N ALA A 94 -23.72 11.01 -10.26
CA ALA A 94 -24.36 12.22 -10.75
C ALA A 94 -24.83 12.06 -12.21
N GLY A 95 -23.98 11.47 -13.06
CA GLY A 95 -24.33 11.12 -14.44
C GLY A 95 -25.54 10.19 -14.52
N ALA A 96 -25.55 9.11 -13.73
CA ALA A 96 -26.68 8.18 -13.68
C ALA A 96 -28.00 8.86 -13.26
N ARG A 97 -27.95 9.76 -12.27
CA ARG A 97 -29.13 10.57 -11.89
C ARG A 97 -29.58 11.50 -13.01
N GLY A 98 -28.65 12.15 -13.71
CA GLY A 98 -28.94 13.03 -14.84
C GLY A 98 -29.61 12.29 -16.00
N VAL A 99 -29.09 11.12 -16.37
CA VAL A 99 -29.68 10.26 -17.41
C VAL A 99 -31.10 9.84 -17.03
N ARG A 100 -31.31 9.44 -15.77
CA ARG A 100 -32.64 9.05 -15.30
C ARG A 100 -33.63 10.21 -15.35
N ALA A 101 -33.24 11.38 -14.84
CA ALA A 101 -34.09 12.57 -14.90
C ALA A 101 -34.44 12.98 -16.34
N TYR A 102 -33.49 12.85 -17.28
CA TYR A 102 -33.77 13.09 -18.70
C TYR A 102 -34.80 12.11 -19.26
N MET A 103 -34.67 10.81 -18.96
CA MET A 103 -35.64 9.80 -19.42
C MET A 103 -37.03 10.05 -18.83
N ASP A 104 -37.12 10.37 -17.53
CA ASP A 104 -38.39 10.68 -16.87
C ASP A 104 -39.07 11.90 -17.55
N THR A 105 -38.32 12.95 -17.88
CA THR A 105 -38.87 14.11 -18.61
C THR A 105 -39.24 13.83 -20.07
N ALA A 106 -38.58 12.85 -20.71
CA ALA A 106 -38.85 12.48 -22.09
C ALA A 106 -40.09 11.56 -22.22
N GLU A 107 -40.42 10.80 -21.17
CA GLU A 107 -41.64 9.98 -21.12
C GLU A 107 -42.90 10.78 -20.75
N GLU A 108 -42.75 11.93 -20.09
CA GLU A 108 -43.84 12.84 -19.73
C GLU A 108 -44.22 13.87 -20.83
N ALA A 109 -43.41 13.96 -21.91
CA ALA A 109 -43.58 14.89 -23.03
C ALA A 109 -44.28 14.26 -24.24
#